data_AF-A0A2V6Z510-F1
#
_entry.id   AF-A0A2V6Z510-F1
#
_cell.length_a   1.000
_cell.length_b   1.000
_cell.length_c   1.000
_cell.angle_alpha   90.00
_cell.angle_beta   90.00
_cell.angle_gamma   90.00
#
_symmetry.space_group_name_H-M   'P 1'
#
loop_
_entity.id
_entity.type
_entity.pdbx_description
1 polymer ?
#
loop_
_entity_poly.entity_id
_entity_poly.type
_entity_poly.pdbx_seq_one_letter_code
_entity_poly.pdbx_strand_id
1 'polypeptide(L)'
;MENSYDIAIIGGGIIGLATARALDERAPRARLVILEKEAKLATHQTGNNSGVIHSGIYYKPGSYKAKLCVEGKGLMLDFCSKHGIRVDHVGKVIVATEQAELPRLQTLYERGVANGVPVEMIDPGQLREIEPHANALRAIRSPSTAIVDYKEVCAAMT
;
A
#
# COMPACT_ATOMS: atom_id res chain seq x y z
N MET A 1 -18.02 -4.72 -37.22
CA MET A 1 -17.10 -5.45 -36.33
C MET A 1 -17.91 -5.91 -35.14
N GLU A 2 -17.95 -7.22 -34.88
CA GLU A 2 -18.50 -7.72 -33.61
C GLU A 2 -17.55 -7.33 -32.49
N ASN A 3 -17.84 -6.20 -31.85
CA ASN A 3 -17.17 -5.75 -30.63
C ASN A 3 -17.65 -6.57 -29.44
N SER A 4 -17.51 -7.90 -29.52
CA SER A 4 -17.73 -8.77 -28.38
C SER A 4 -16.48 -8.77 -27.51
N TYR A 5 -16.66 -8.61 -26.21
CA TYR A 5 -15.62 -8.79 -25.21
C TYR A 5 -16.01 -10.01 -24.37
N ASP A 6 -15.03 -10.78 -23.93
CA ASP A 6 -15.25 -11.95 -23.10
C ASP A 6 -15.45 -11.54 -21.64
N ILE A 7 -14.78 -10.46 -21.21
CA ILE A 7 -14.85 -9.93 -19.85
C ILE A 7 -14.90 -8.40 -19.88
N ALA A 8 -15.87 -7.83 -19.16
CA ALA A 8 -15.95 -6.40 -18.89
C ALA A 8 -15.62 -6.11 -17.42
N ILE A 9 -14.76 -5.14 -17.17
CA ILE A 9 -14.36 -4.66 -15.86
C ILE A 9 -14.90 -3.25 -15.68
N ILE A 10 -15.69 -3.03 -14.64
CA ILE A 10 -16.30 -1.72 -14.36
C ILE A 10 -15.44 -0.99 -13.33
N GLY A 11 -14.82 0.12 -13.74
CA GLY A 11 -13.98 1.00 -12.93
C GLY A 11 -12.52 0.99 -13.36
N GLY A 12 -12.00 2.16 -13.72
CA GLY A 12 -10.62 2.45 -14.10
C GLY A 12 -9.74 2.90 -12.93
N GLY A 13 -10.02 2.42 -11.73
CA GLY A 13 -9.13 2.56 -10.56
C GLY A 13 -8.09 1.44 -10.49
N ILE A 14 -7.17 1.53 -9.53
CA ILE A 14 -6.07 0.55 -9.38
C ILE A 14 -6.54 -0.90 -9.27
N ILE A 15 -7.68 -1.15 -8.63
CA ILE A 15 -8.24 -2.51 -8.51
C ILE A 15 -8.71 -3.02 -9.88
N GLY A 16 -9.41 -2.20 -10.66
CA GLY A 16 -9.88 -2.59 -11.99
C GLY A 16 -8.72 -2.84 -12.95
N LEU A 17 -7.72 -1.96 -12.95
CA LEU A 17 -6.52 -2.08 -13.78
C LEU A 17 -5.67 -3.29 -13.38
N ALA A 18 -5.42 -3.50 -12.08
CA ALA A 18 -4.69 -4.68 -11.60
C ALA A 18 -5.43 -5.99 -11.90
N THR A 19 -6.78 -5.97 -11.84
CA THR A 19 -7.60 -7.12 -12.25
C THR A 19 -7.45 -7.40 -13.74
N ALA A 20 -7.54 -6.36 -14.58
CA ALA A 20 -7.39 -6.50 -16.03
C ALA A 20 -6.02 -7.08 -16.39
N ARG A 21 -4.95 -6.54 -15.80
CA ARG A 21 -3.58 -7.03 -16.00
C ARG A 21 -3.44 -8.49 -15.57
N ALA A 22 -3.95 -8.86 -14.40
CA ALA A 22 -3.87 -10.24 -13.91
C ALA A 22 -4.67 -11.22 -14.80
N LEU A 23 -5.77 -10.77 -15.40
CA LEU A 23 -6.55 -11.56 -16.35
C LEU A 23 -5.84 -11.69 -17.69
N ASP A 24 -5.21 -10.63 -18.20
CA ASP A 24 -4.43 -10.65 -19.43
C ASP A 24 -3.26 -11.64 -19.33
N GLU A 25 -2.54 -11.64 -18.20
CA GLU A 25 -1.44 -12.59 -17.93
C GLU A 25 -1.93 -14.05 -17.85
N ARG A 26 -3.14 -14.29 -17.32
CA ARG A 26 -3.68 -15.65 -17.10
C ARG A 26 -4.49 -16.20 -18.27
N ALA A 27 -5.09 -15.32 -19.06
CA ALA A 27 -5.99 -15.65 -20.16
C ALA A 27 -5.73 -14.73 -21.36
N PRO A 28 -4.55 -14.80 -22.00
CA PRO A 28 -4.09 -13.85 -23.03
C PRO A 28 -4.92 -13.87 -24.33
N ARG A 29 -5.87 -14.79 -24.45
CA ARG A 29 -6.82 -14.86 -25.58
C ARG A 29 -8.17 -14.23 -25.27
N ALA A 30 -8.45 -13.93 -24.00
CA ALA A 30 -9.68 -13.28 -23.59
C ALA A 30 -9.63 -11.81 -24.00
N ARG A 31 -10.67 -11.35 -24.68
CA ARG A 31 -10.86 -9.93 -25.02
C ARG A 31 -11.43 -9.21 -23.80
N LEU A 32 -10.62 -8.34 -23.20
CA LEU A 32 -10.99 -7.58 -22.01
C LEU A 32 -11.41 -6.16 -22.40
N VAL A 33 -12.39 -5.60 -21.71
CA VAL A 33 -12.71 -4.16 -21.75
C VAL A 33 -12.78 -3.60 -20.34
N ILE A 34 -12.22 -2.42 -20.13
CA ILE A 34 -12.39 -1.64 -18.90
C ILE A 34 -13.32 -0.48 -19.21
N LEU A 35 -14.37 -0.33 -18.41
CA LEU A 35 -15.34 0.75 -18.52
C LEU A 35 -15.16 1.69 -17.33
N GLU A 36 -14.68 2.90 -17.60
CA GLU A 36 -14.55 3.99 -16.62
C GLU A 36 -15.52 5.10 -17.01
N LYS A 37 -16.25 5.63 -16.02
CA LYS A 37 -17.21 6.72 -16.24
C LYS A 37 -16.51 8.07 -16.43
N GLU A 38 -15.32 8.22 -15.85
CA GLU A 38 -14.51 9.43 -15.94
C GLU A 38 -13.69 9.49 -17.23
N ALA A 39 -13.33 10.70 -17.65
CA ALA A 39 -12.46 10.90 -18.81
C ALA A 39 -11.01 10.44 -18.60
N LYS A 40 -10.61 10.18 -17.35
CA LYS A 40 -9.27 9.75 -16.94
C LYS A 40 -9.35 8.63 -15.92
N LEU A 41 -8.41 7.68 -16.01
CA LEU A 41 -8.22 6.64 -15.02
C LEU A 41 -7.78 7.23 -13.66
N ALA A 42 -8.00 6.46 -12.60
CA ALA A 42 -7.58 6.79 -11.24
C ALA A 42 -8.08 8.16 -10.69
N THR A 43 -9.16 8.72 -11.23
CA THR A 43 -9.66 10.06 -10.83
C THR A 43 -10.25 10.11 -9.41
N HIS A 44 -10.74 8.98 -8.89
CA HIS A 44 -11.40 8.87 -7.58
C HIS A 44 -10.42 8.43 -6.47
N GLN A 45 -10.77 7.39 -5.69
CA GLN A 45 -10.00 6.96 -4.50
C GLN A 45 -8.53 6.64 -4.80
N THR A 46 -8.23 6.07 -5.97
CA THR A 46 -6.85 5.78 -6.38
C THR A 46 -5.99 7.03 -6.52
N GLY A 47 -6.54 8.12 -7.04
CA GLY A 47 -5.82 9.38 -7.22
C GLY A 47 -5.88 10.32 -6.02
N ASN A 48 -6.78 10.04 -5.06
CA ASN A 48 -7.05 10.88 -3.89
C ASN A 48 -6.83 10.07 -2.59
N ASN A 49 -5.60 9.60 -2.38
CA ASN A 49 -5.14 8.97 -1.14
C ASN A 49 -3.72 9.46 -0.79
N SER A 50 -3.16 8.96 0.31
CA SER A 50 -1.85 9.41 0.82
C SER A 50 -0.64 8.86 0.06
N GLY A 51 -0.82 8.00 -0.94
CA GLY A 51 0.27 7.35 -1.68
C GLY A 51 1.02 6.28 -0.88
N VAL A 52 0.60 5.98 0.35
CA VAL A 52 1.35 5.09 1.24
C VAL A 52 1.31 3.64 0.74
N ILE A 53 2.49 3.06 0.58
CA ILE A 53 2.70 1.61 0.49
C ILE A 53 2.79 1.09 1.92
N HIS A 54 1.65 0.64 2.44
CA HIS A 54 1.53 0.23 3.85
C HIS A 54 2.37 -1.01 4.17
N SER A 55 2.95 -1.03 5.37
CA SER A 55 3.77 -2.16 5.84
C SER A 55 2.96 -3.36 6.33
N GLY A 56 1.67 -3.17 6.67
CA GLY A 56 0.79 -4.23 7.19
C GLY A 56 0.63 -4.26 8.72
N ILE A 57 1.32 -3.39 9.46
CA ILE A 57 1.35 -3.39 10.94
C ILE A 57 -0.02 -3.24 11.62
N TYR A 58 -0.97 -2.52 11.03
CA TYR A 58 -2.26 -2.23 11.67
C TYR A 58 -3.25 -3.40 11.62
N TYR A 59 -3.07 -4.34 10.68
CA TYR A 59 -4.09 -5.33 10.35
C TYR A 59 -4.04 -6.53 11.30
N LYS A 60 -5.23 -7.09 11.57
CA LYS A 60 -5.37 -8.29 12.40
C LYS A 60 -4.57 -9.45 11.77
N PRO A 61 -3.70 -10.13 12.53
CA PRO A 61 -2.95 -11.29 12.03
C PRO A 61 -3.86 -12.37 11.45
N GLY A 62 -3.38 -13.00 10.38
CA GLY A 62 -4.11 -14.02 9.63
C GLY A 62 -5.25 -13.51 8.72
N SER A 63 -5.66 -12.24 8.85
CA SER A 63 -6.68 -11.65 7.96
C SER A 63 -6.18 -11.48 6.53
N TYR A 64 -7.10 -11.46 5.56
CA TYR A 64 -6.74 -11.16 4.17
C TYR A 64 -6.10 -9.79 4.01
N LYS A 65 -6.52 -8.78 4.78
CA LYS A 65 -5.86 -7.46 4.76
C LYS A 65 -4.40 -7.54 5.18
N ALA A 66 -4.08 -8.31 6.22
CA ALA A 66 -2.70 -8.50 6.65
C ALA A 66 -1.88 -9.22 5.56
N LYS A 67 -2.37 -10.37 5.09
CA LYS A 67 -1.69 -11.19 4.07
C LYS A 67 -1.45 -10.42 2.77
N LEU A 68 -2.52 -9.87 2.19
CA LEU A 68 -2.47 -9.15 0.92
C LEU A 68 -1.71 -7.82 1.01
N CYS A 69 -1.69 -7.15 2.17
CA CYS A 69 -0.89 -5.94 2.31
C CYS A 69 0.61 -6.26 2.30
N VAL A 70 1.04 -7.29 3.04
CA VAL A 70 2.46 -7.66 3.12
C VAL A 70 2.95 -8.17 1.76
N GLU A 71 2.21 -9.07 1.13
CA GLU A 71 2.52 -9.57 -0.22
C GLU A 71 2.42 -8.46 -1.27
N GLY A 72 1.31 -7.72 -1.29
CA GLY A 72 1.04 -6.67 -2.26
C GLY A 72 2.04 -5.51 -2.19
N LYS A 73 2.61 -5.23 -1.03
CA LYS A 73 3.72 -4.27 -0.91
C LYS A 73 4.93 -4.72 -1.74
N GLY A 74 5.34 -5.98 -1.62
CA GLY A 74 6.47 -6.50 -2.41
C GLY A 74 6.21 -6.40 -3.90
N LEU A 75 5.03 -6.87 -4.33
CA LEU A 75 4.60 -6.80 -5.72
C LEU A 75 4.54 -5.36 -6.26
N MET A 76 4.09 -4.41 -5.44
CA MET A 76 4.02 -2.99 -5.83
C MET A 76 5.41 -2.38 -5.99
N LEU A 77 6.34 -2.67 -5.07
CA LEU A 77 7.73 -2.19 -5.18
C LEU A 77 8.42 -2.77 -6.41
N ASP A 78 8.24 -4.06 -6.67
CA ASP A 78 8.77 -4.73 -7.86
C ASP A 78 8.19 -4.14 -9.15
N PHE A 79 6.88 -3.87 -9.16
CA PHE A 79 6.22 -3.22 -10.29
C PHE A 79 6.81 -1.83 -10.53
N CYS A 80 6.91 -1.01 -9.49
CA CYS A 80 7.47 0.34 -9.62
C CYS A 80 8.92 0.29 -10.13
N SER A 81 9.73 -0.63 -9.60
CA SER A 81 11.12 -0.83 -10.05
C SER A 81 11.19 -1.21 -11.53
N LYS A 82 10.38 -2.18 -11.98
CA LYS A 82 10.34 -2.63 -13.39
C LYS A 82 9.89 -1.53 -14.36
N HIS A 83 9.00 -0.65 -13.92
CA HIS A 83 8.43 0.41 -14.74
C HIS A 83 9.11 1.78 -14.56
N GLY A 84 10.17 1.86 -13.74
CA GLY A 84 10.88 3.12 -13.48
C GLY A 84 10.06 4.16 -12.73
N ILE A 85 9.06 3.73 -11.96
CA ILE A 85 8.20 4.60 -11.16
C ILE A 85 8.92 4.95 -9.86
N ARG A 86 8.96 6.24 -9.53
CA ARG A 86 9.64 6.71 -8.31
C ARG A 86 8.88 6.25 -7.07
N VAL A 87 9.62 5.67 -6.12
CA VAL A 87 9.14 5.32 -4.79
C VAL A 87 10.04 5.99 -3.76
N ASP A 88 9.45 6.75 -2.84
CA ASP A 88 10.20 7.35 -1.74
C ASP A 88 10.11 6.44 -0.50
N HIS A 89 11.25 5.84 -0.13
CA HIS A 89 11.38 4.94 1.02
C HIS A 89 11.56 5.74 2.33
N VAL A 90 10.50 6.43 2.74
CA VAL A 90 10.53 7.37 3.88
C VAL A 90 10.40 6.71 5.26
N GLY A 91 10.01 5.44 5.32
CA GLY A 91 9.70 4.79 6.60
C GLY A 91 8.44 5.36 7.26
N LYS A 92 8.24 5.06 8.54
CA LYS A 92 7.14 5.59 9.36
C LYS A 92 7.47 5.43 10.84
N VAL A 93 7.08 6.40 11.65
CA VAL A 93 6.98 6.27 13.10
C VAL A 93 5.52 6.28 13.54
N ILE A 94 5.15 5.43 14.50
CA ILE A 94 3.84 5.44 15.16
C ILE A 94 4.10 5.77 16.61
N VAL A 95 3.53 6.87 17.10
CA VAL A 95 3.83 7.41 18.42
C VAL A 95 2.69 7.16 19.40
N ALA A 96 3.02 6.99 20.68
CA ALA A 96 2.10 7.15 21.79
C ALA A 96 2.46 8.45 22.52
N THR A 97 1.57 9.42 22.54
CA THR A 97 1.74 10.72 23.18
C THR A 97 1.16 10.77 24.59
N GLU A 98 0.29 9.81 24.93
CA GLU A 98 -0.35 9.72 26.24
C GLU A 98 -0.22 8.31 26.84
N GLN A 99 -0.25 8.23 28.18
CA GLN A 99 -0.06 6.96 28.90
C GLN A 99 -1.12 5.90 28.51
N ALA A 100 -2.34 6.35 28.22
CA ALA A 100 -3.45 5.49 27.79
C ALA A 100 -3.23 4.84 26.41
N GLU A 101 -2.31 5.35 25.60
CA GLU A 101 -2.04 4.84 24.25
C GLU A 101 -0.96 3.74 24.24
N LEU A 102 -0.15 3.64 25.30
CA LEU A 102 0.94 2.65 25.39
C LEU A 102 0.46 1.20 25.19
N PRO A 103 -0.67 0.75 25.78
CA PRO A 103 -1.17 -0.61 25.52
C PRO A 103 -1.58 -0.83 24.05
N ARG A 104 -2.13 0.20 23.40
CA ARG A 104 -2.51 0.15 21.97
C ARG A 104 -1.28 0.13 21.06
N LEU A 105 -0.26 0.90 21.41
CA LEU A 105 1.03 0.88 20.72
C LEU A 105 1.67 -0.51 20.84
N GLN A 106 1.73 -1.08 22.05
CA GLN A 106 2.24 -2.44 22.28
C GLN A 106 1.48 -3.49 21.45
N THR A 107 0.14 -3.40 21.42
CA THR A 107 -0.68 -4.27 20.56
C THR A 107 -0.32 -4.13 19.08
N LEU A 108 -0.05 -2.92 18.58
CA LEU A 108 0.35 -2.70 17.19
C LEU A 108 1.74 -3.28 16.90
N TYR A 109 2.68 -3.17 17.85
CA TYR A 109 4.00 -3.79 17.72
C TYR A 109 3.88 -5.31 17.58
N GLU A 110 3.09 -5.95 18.45
CA GLU A 110 2.84 -7.40 18.41
C GLU A 110 2.18 -7.85 17.10
N ARG A 111 1.25 -7.05 16.57
CA ARG A 111 0.66 -7.30 15.25
C ARG A 111 1.69 -7.20 14.13
N GLY A 112 2.57 -6.20 14.19
CA GLY A 112 3.67 -6.06 13.23
C GLY A 112 4.54 -7.30 13.19
N VAL A 113 4.99 -7.75 14.36
CA VAL A 113 5.79 -8.98 14.50
C VAL A 113 5.02 -10.20 13.97
N ALA A 114 3.76 -10.39 14.37
CA ALA A 114 2.94 -11.51 13.93
C ALA A 114 2.64 -11.51 12.41
N ASN A 115 2.65 -10.33 11.78
CA ASN A 115 2.49 -10.18 10.34
C ASN A 115 3.82 -10.27 9.57
N GLY A 116 4.96 -10.50 10.24
CA GLY A 116 6.28 -10.56 9.61
C GLY A 116 6.80 -9.20 9.15
N VAL A 117 6.27 -8.10 9.71
CA VAL A 117 6.68 -6.74 9.37
C VAL A 117 7.90 -6.37 10.19
N PRO A 118 9.00 -5.86 9.58
CA PRO A 118 10.14 -5.37 10.33
C PRO A 118 9.74 -4.10 11.08
N VAL A 119 9.62 -4.20 12.40
CA VAL A 119 9.25 -3.12 13.30
C VAL A 119 10.17 -3.11 14.51
N GLU A 120 10.48 -1.91 15.00
CA GLU A 120 11.33 -1.69 16.17
C GLU A 120 10.56 -0.83 17.16
N MET A 121 10.45 -1.26 18.41
CA MET A 121 9.96 -0.38 19.46
C MET A 121 11.11 0.53 19.90
N ILE A 122 10.92 1.84 19.83
CA ILE A 122 11.93 2.85 20.12
C ILE A 122 11.54 3.73 21.31
N ASP A 123 12.53 4.29 21.98
CA ASP A 123 12.37 5.27 23.04
C ASP A 123 12.33 6.72 22.50
N PRO A 124 12.02 7.72 23.34
CA PRO A 124 11.95 9.12 22.91
C PRO A 124 13.27 9.71 22.41
N GLY A 125 14.42 9.22 22.90
CA GLY A 125 15.74 9.66 22.44
C GLY A 125 16.00 9.20 21.02
N GLN A 126 15.78 7.90 20.76
CA GLN A 126 15.86 7.32 19.42
C GLN A 126 14.85 7.97 18.44
N LEU A 127 13.64 8.28 18.90
CA LEU A 127 12.67 9.00 18.08
C LEU A 127 13.20 10.37 17.67
N ARG A 128 13.83 11.12 18.58
CA ARG A 128 14.37 12.46 18.30
C ARG A 128 15.54 12.43 17.33
N GLU A 129 16.32 11.35 17.30
CA GLU A 129 17.37 11.15 16.30
C GLU A 129 16.80 10.95 14.88
N ILE A 130 15.62 10.31 14.77
CA ILE A 130 14.97 10.03 13.48
C ILE A 130 14.07 11.20 13.05
N GLU A 131 13.24 11.71 13.96
CA GLU A 131 12.25 12.77 13.75
C GLU A 131 12.41 13.84 14.86
N PRO A 132 13.32 14.82 14.71
CA PRO A 132 13.67 15.78 15.76
C PRO A 132 12.51 16.66 16.26
N HIS A 133 11.47 16.80 15.45
CA HIS A 133 10.29 17.61 15.74
C HIS A 133 9.12 16.79 16.31
N ALA A 134 9.27 15.47 16.46
CA ALA A 134 8.28 14.60 17.08
C ALA A 134 8.50 14.48 18.59
N ASN A 135 7.41 14.32 19.34
CA ASN A 135 7.44 14.03 20.77
C ASN A 135 6.52 12.84 21.07
N ALA A 136 6.99 11.91 21.90
CA ALA A 136 6.24 10.73 22.27
C ALA A 136 6.77 10.15 23.59
N LEU A 137 5.94 9.38 24.30
CA LEU A 137 6.34 8.56 25.43
C LEU A 137 7.08 7.29 24.96
N ARG A 138 6.60 6.71 23.85
CA ARG A 138 7.20 5.58 23.11
C ARG A 138 6.76 5.64 21.66
N ALA A 139 7.51 5.00 20.77
CA ALA A 139 7.12 4.87 19.37
C ALA A 139 7.50 3.51 18.77
N ILE A 140 6.88 3.18 17.64
CA ILE A 140 7.29 2.08 16.77
C ILE A 140 7.87 2.68 15.50
N ARG A 141 9.07 2.25 15.14
CA ARG A 141 9.67 2.51 13.83
C ARG A 141 9.29 1.39 12.87
N SER A 142 8.79 1.76 11.70
CA SER A 142 8.45 0.89 10.57
C SER A 142 9.27 1.34 9.35
N PRO A 143 10.56 0.95 9.25
CA PRO A 143 11.47 1.46 8.23
C PRO A 143 11.05 1.09 6.81
N SER A 144 10.22 0.06 6.67
CA SER A 144 9.83 -0.50 5.39
C SER A 144 8.62 0.17 4.74
N THR A 145 8.03 1.20 5.35
CA THR A 145 6.95 2.00 4.73
C THR A 145 7.52 2.92 3.65
N ALA A 146 6.77 3.11 2.56
CA ALA A 146 7.15 3.97 1.45
C ALA A 146 5.94 4.73 0.92
N ILE A 147 6.16 5.67 0.00
CA ILE A 147 5.10 6.39 -0.72
C ILE A 147 5.35 6.33 -2.23
N VAL A 148 4.27 6.37 -3.01
CA VAL A 148 4.27 6.35 -4.49
C VAL A 148 3.10 7.16 -5.04
N ASP A 149 3.23 7.66 -6.27
CA ASP A 149 2.09 8.21 -7.01
C ASP A 149 1.29 7.06 -7.66
N TYR A 150 0.13 6.75 -7.09
CA TYR A 150 -0.75 5.71 -7.64
C TYR A 150 -1.39 6.08 -8.99
N LYS A 151 -1.37 7.35 -9.42
CA LYS A 151 -1.77 7.73 -10.78
C LYS A 151 -0.71 7.28 -11.78
N GLU A 152 0.57 7.44 -11.46
CA GLU A 152 1.68 6.91 -12.29
C GLU A 152 1.64 5.40 -12.36
N VAL A 153 1.39 4.72 -11.22
CA VAL A 153 1.21 3.26 -11.17
C VAL A 153 0.10 2.82 -12.12
N CYS A 154 -1.07 3.46 -12.06
CA CYS A 154 -2.17 3.15 -12.96
C CYS A 154 -1.87 3.43 -14.44
N ALA A 155 -1.15 4.52 -14.74
CA ALA A 155 -0.75 4.85 -16.11
C ALA A 155 0.22 3.81 -16.69
N ALA A 156 1.03 3.14 -15.86
CA ALA A 156 1.93 2.08 -16.29
C ALA A 156 1.25 0.70 -16.44
N MET A 157 -0.02 0.56 -16.03
CA MET A 157 -0.79 -0.68 -16.14
C MET A 157 -1.61 -0.79 -17.44
N THR A 158 -1.68 0.28 -18.22
CA THR A 158 -2.44 0.34 -19.49
C THR A 158 -1.58 -0.01 -20.69
#